data_AF-A0A2N5C9G9-F1
#
_entry.id   AF-A0A2N5C9G9-F1
#
_cell.length_a   1.000
_cell.length_b   1.000
_cell.length_c   1.000
_cell.angle_alpha   90.00
_cell.angle_beta   90.00
_cell.angle_gamma   90.00
#
_symmetry.space_group_name_H-M   'P 1'
#
loop_
_entity.id
_entity.type
_entity.pdbx_description
1 polymer ?
#
loop_
_entity_poly.entity_id
_entity_poly.type
_entity_poly.pdbx_seq_one_letter_code
_entity_poly.pdbx_strand_id
1 'polypeptide(L)'
;MTRPRRKTGSALLGDDALRNVKAALDSVINNADPSTLKSIGITQSSDGTLSVDTKALERAMEEHPDVVKKVLLGDDGKSGLAAATGGFVDNALADSGAIAKSEHEVQETLNGISSRYDTETRRASALMETYRAQYAQLDMFLNQSNSANAAFSAQMRLLRR
;
A
#
# COMPACT_ATOMS: atom_id res chain seq x y z
N MET A 1 0.79 -19.43 -21.16
CA MET A 1 0.61 -19.02 -19.75
C MET A 1 0.31 -17.53 -19.69
N THR A 2 -0.96 -17.16 -19.74
CA THR A 2 -1.42 -15.77 -19.69
C THR A 2 -1.71 -15.43 -18.23
N ARG A 3 -0.86 -14.59 -17.61
CA ARG A 3 -1.10 -14.10 -16.25
C ARG A 3 -2.38 -13.26 -16.24
N PRO A 4 -3.34 -13.51 -15.33
CA PRO A 4 -4.59 -12.76 -15.32
C PRO A 4 -4.29 -11.33 -14.85
N ARG A 5 -4.57 -10.34 -15.71
CA ARG A 5 -4.60 -8.94 -15.31
C ARG A 5 -5.83 -8.74 -14.40
N ARG A 6 -5.59 -8.59 -13.10
CA ARG A 6 -6.61 -8.12 -12.14
C ARG A 6 -7.00 -6.68 -12.51
N LYS A 7 -8.09 -6.57 -13.28
CA LYS A 7 -8.82 -5.33 -13.54
C LYS A 7 -9.40 -4.80 -12.23
N THR A 8 -8.90 -3.64 -11.79
CA THR A 8 -9.61 -2.49 -11.16
C THR A 8 -10.58 -2.68 -9.99
N GLY A 9 -10.99 -3.88 -9.59
CA GLY A 9 -11.66 -4.13 -8.30
C GLY A 9 -10.67 -4.42 -7.16
N SER A 10 -9.45 -4.85 -7.47
CA SER A 10 -8.50 -5.39 -6.48
C SER A 10 -7.63 -4.36 -5.75
N ALA A 11 -7.66 -3.08 -6.15
CA ALA A 11 -6.85 -2.04 -5.50
C ALA A 11 -7.42 -1.65 -4.12
N LEU A 12 -8.75 -1.68 -3.97
CA LEU A 12 -9.45 -1.36 -2.71
C LEU A 12 -9.85 -2.60 -1.90
N LEU A 13 -9.82 -3.80 -2.50
CA LEU A 13 -10.00 -5.08 -1.77
C LEU A 13 -8.77 -5.50 -0.95
N GLY A 14 -7.70 -4.71 -0.92
CA GLY A 14 -6.44 -5.04 -0.25
C GLY A 14 -5.76 -3.85 0.41
N ASP A 15 -6.49 -2.76 0.62
CA ASP A 15 -6.00 -1.66 1.44
C ASP A 15 -6.12 -2.08 2.90
N ASP A 16 -5.06 -2.73 3.39
CA ASP A 16 -4.96 -3.18 4.77
C ASP A 16 -5.10 -1.99 5.74
N ALA A 17 -4.75 -0.76 5.34
CA ALA A 17 -4.96 0.41 6.17
C ALA A 17 -6.45 0.73 6.34
N LEU A 18 -7.24 0.75 5.27
CA LEU A 18 -8.70 0.95 5.36
C LEU A 18 -9.38 -0.18 6.14
N ARG A 19 -8.93 -1.43 5.99
CA ARG A 19 -9.45 -2.57 6.76
C ARG A 19 -9.11 -2.46 8.24
N ASN A 20 -7.88 -2.06 8.56
CA ASN A 20 -7.45 -1.86 9.94
C ASN A 20 -8.17 -0.67 10.60
N VAL A 21 -8.39 0.42 9.85
CA VAL A 21 -9.20 1.56 10.31
C VAL A 21 -10.64 1.13 10.56
N LYS A 22 -11.26 0.37 9.65
CA LYS A 22 -12.61 -0.18 9.88
C LYS A 22 -12.65 -1.09 11.10
N ALA A 23 -11.72 -2.04 11.22
CA ALA A 23 -11.68 -2.97 12.36
C ALA A 23 -11.47 -2.25 13.69
N ALA A 24 -10.64 -1.20 13.71
CA ALA A 24 -10.44 -0.38 14.88
C ALA A 24 -11.68 0.47 15.22
N LEU A 25 -12.36 1.03 14.21
CA LEU A 25 -13.65 1.71 14.40
C LEU A 25 -14.72 0.76 14.96
N ASP A 26 -14.87 -0.42 14.35
CA ASP A 26 -15.79 -1.46 14.82
C ASP A 26 -15.48 -1.84 16.28
N SER A 27 -14.19 -1.92 16.64
CA SER A 27 -13.77 -2.16 18.03
C SER A 27 -14.17 -1.03 18.98
N VAL A 28 -14.08 0.24 18.56
CA VAL A 28 -14.52 1.38 19.37
C VAL A 28 -16.01 1.33 19.60
N ILE A 29 -16.80 1.05 18.56
CA ILE A 29 -18.27 0.95 18.66
C ILE A 29 -18.68 -0.28 19.48
N ASN A 30 -18.02 -1.43 19.32
CA ASN A 30 -18.30 -2.66 20.07
C ASN A 30 -17.90 -2.60 21.55
N ASN A 31 -17.05 -1.63 21.94
CA ASN A 31 -16.73 -1.40 23.35
C ASN A 31 -17.86 -0.68 24.11
N ALA A 32 -18.83 -0.08 23.41
CA ALA A 32 -20.02 0.44 24.05
C ALA A 32 -20.93 -0.70 24.51
N ASP A 33 -21.45 -0.62 25.73
CA ASP A 33 -22.35 -1.65 26.26
C ASP A 33 -23.68 -1.63 25.47
N PRO A 34 -24.01 -2.71 24.71
CA PRO A 34 -25.21 -2.76 23.88
C PRO A 34 -26.50 -2.57 24.68
N SER A 35 -26.51 -2.94 25.96
CA SER A 35 -27.67 -2.74 26.83
C SER A 35 -27.94 -1.27 27.13
N THR A 36 -26.88 -0.47 27.28
CA THR A 36 -26.96 0.98 27.51
C THR A 36 -27.31 1.77 26.25
N LEU A 37 -26.89 1.29 25.09
CA LEU A 37 -27.34 1.86 23.81
C LEU A 37 -28.83 1.58 23.60
N LYS A 38 -29.27 0.35 23.89
CA LYS A 38 -30.67 -0.04 23.72
C LYS A 38 -31.61 0.72 24.64
N SER A 39 -31.17 1.09 25.85
CA SER A 39 -31.99 1.88 26.79
C SER A 39 -32.29 3.30 26.29
N ILE A 40 -31.48 3.83 25.37
CA ILE A 40 -31.70 5.13 24.72
C ILE A 40 -32.22 4.99 23.27
N GLY A 41 -32.67 3.80 22.86
CA GLY A 41 -33.23 3.57 21.52
C GLY A 41 -32.20 3.34 20.42
N ILE A 42 -30.93 3.08 20.76
CA ILE A 42 -29.87 2.73 19.79
C ILE A 42 -29.62 1.23 19.84
N THR A 43 -29.76 0.54 18.71
CA THR A 43 -29.46 -0.89 18.59
C THR A 43 -28.20 -1.09 17.77
N GLN A 44 -27.29 -1.90 18.28
CA GLN A 44 -26.08 -2.29 17.58
C GLN A 44 -26.21 -3.72 17.04
N SER A 45 -25.94 -3.88 15.75
CA SER A 45 -25.84 -5.17 15.08
C SER A 45 -24.45 -5.79 15.26
N SER A 46 -24.34 -7.10 15.04
CA SER A 46 -23.07 -7.85 15.16
C SER A 46 -22.01 -7.45 14.13
N ASP A 47 -22.39 -6.72 13.08
CA ASP A 47 -21.52 -6.16 12.05
C ASP A 47 -21.04 -4.73 12.37
N GLY A 48 -21.41 -4.19 13.53
CA GLY A 48 -21.11 -2.81 13.95
C GLY A 48 -22.12 -1.77 13.47
N THR A 49 -23.17 -2.16 12.74
CA THR A 49 -24.21 -1.22 12.27
C THR A 49 -25.03 -0.72 13.45
N LEU A 50 -25.17 0.60 13.56
CA LEU A 50 -26.05 1.26 14.54
C LEU A 50 -27.39 1.62 13.89
N SER A 51 -28.49 1.18 14.51
CA SER A 51 -29.86 1.55 14.15
C SER A 51 -30.47 2.38 15.26
N VAL A 52 -31.14 3.48 14.91
CA VAL A 52 -31.73 4.41 15.87
C VAL A 52 -33.25 4.37 15.76
N ASP A 53 -33.92 4.04 16.86
CA ASP A 53 -35.35 4.30 17.03
C ASP A 53 -35.54 5.74 17.52
N THR A 54 -35.83 6.63 16.58
CA THR A 54 -35.98 8.07 16.83
C THR A 54 -37.00 8.37 17.93
N LYS A 55 -38.12 7.63 18.00
CA LYS A 55 -39.16 7.87 19.02
C LYS A 55 -38.70 7.44 20.42
N ALA A 56 -37.96 6.34 20.50
CA ALA A 56 -37.40 5.88 21.76
C ALA A 56 -36.27 6.81 22.24
N LEU A 57 -35.44 7.31 21.32
CA LEU A 57 -34.39 8.28 21.62
C LEU A 57 -34.96 9.62 22.07
N GLU A 58 -35.96 10.17 21.38
CA GLU A 58 -36.66 11.40 21.77
C GLU A 58 -37.25 11.26 23.18
N ARG A 59 -37.96 10.15 23.45
CA ARG A 59 -38.48 9.87 24.79
C ARG A 59 -37.37 9.78 25.83
N ALA A 60 -36.26 9.10 25.54
CA ALA A 60 -35.13 9.00 26.45
C ALA A 60 -34.48 10.36 26.71
N MET A 61 -34.44 11.26 25.73
CA MET A 61 -33.93 12.63 25.90
C MET A 61 -34.84 13.49 26.79
N GLU A 62 -36.16 13.29 26.71
CA GLU A 62 -37.13 14.02 27.52
C GLU A 62 -37.21 13.48 28.97
N GLU A 63 -37.29 12.15 29.12
CA GLU A 63 -37.51 11.49 30.41
C GLU A 63 -36.21 11.25 31.18
N HIS A 64 -35.10 10.99 30.47
CA HIS A 64 -33.83 10.57 31.05
C HIS A 64 -32.60 11.24 30.38
N PRO A 65 -32.54 12.58 30.31
CA PRO A 65 -31.46 13.30 29.63
C PRO A 65 -30.07 12.97 30.18
N ASP A 66 -29.95 12.71 31.48
CA ASP A 66 -28.69 12.34 32.12
C ASP A 66 -28.16 10.99 31.62
N VAL A 67 -29.05 10.03 31.35
CA VAL A 67 -28.69 8.72 30.81
C VAL A 67 -28.19 8.87 29.37
N VAL A 68 -28.90 9.63 28.55
CA VAL A 68 -28.47 9.93 27.17
C VAL A 68 -27.12 10.62 27.16
N LYS A 69 -26.93 11.62 28.03
CA LYS A 69 -25.66 12.33 28.19
C LYS A 69 -24.53 11.38 28.57
N LYS A 70 -24.76 10.51 29.56
CA LYS A 70 -23.78 9.53 30.00
C LYS A 70 -23.41 8.52 28.91
N VAL A 71 -24.37 8.05 28.13
CA VAL A 71 -24.10 7.09 27.05
C VAL A 71 -23.31 7.74 25.90
N LEU A 72 -23.68 8.96 25.50
CA LEU A 72 -23.04 9.63 24.37
C LEU A 72 -21.71 10.31 24.72
N LEU A 73 -21.62 10.96 25.89
CA LEU A 73 -20.46 11.74 26.30
C LEU A 73 -19.63 11.07 27.39
N GLY A 74 -20.21 10.17 28.18
CA GLY A 74 -19.55 9.58 29.34
C GLY A 74 -19.61 10.53 30.55
N ASP A 75 -19.33 9.98 31.74
CA ASP A 75 -19.31 10.77 32.98
C ASP A 75 -18.19 11.83 32.98
N ASP A 76 -17.12 11.57 32.22
CA ASP A 76 -15.93 12.42 32.05
C ASP A 76 -15.96 13.28 30.76
N GLY A 77 -17.02 13.16 29.95
CA GLY A 77 -17.12 13.80 28.65
C GLY A 77 -16.18 13.25 27.57
N LYS A 78 -15.46 12.15 27.85
CA LYS A 78 -14.41 11.59 26.98
C LYS A 78 -14.57 10.09 26.71
N SER A 79 -15.28 9.39 27.58
CA SER A 79 -15.48 7.93 27.51
C SER A 79 -16.77 7.52 26.79
N GLY A 80 -17.69 8.46 26.52
CA GLY A 80 -18.92 8.16 25.82
C GLY A 80 -18.73 7.85 24.34
N LEU A 81 -19.76 7.25 23.73
CA LEU A 81 -19.71 6.77 22.34
C LEU A 81 -19.32 7.88 21.35
N ALA A 82 -19.85 9.09 21.50
CA ALA A 82 -19.57 10.21 20.60
C ALA A 82 -18.13 10.71 20.73
N ALA A 83 -17.62 10.82 21.96
CA ALA A 83 -16.25 11.25 22.22
C ALA A 83 -15.23 10.21 21.74
N ALA A 84 -15.48 8.93 21.99
CA ALA A 84 -14.63 7.83 21.55
C ALA A 84 -14.60 7.70 20.03
N THR A 85 -15.76 7.78 19.37
CA THR A 85 -15.87 7.70 17.91
C THR A 85 -15.24 8.91 17.23
N GLY A 86 -15.52 10.12 17.73
CA GLY A 86 -14.92 11.36 17.21
C GLY A 86 -13.40 11.37 17.33
N GLY A 87 -12.87 11.02 18.52
CA GLY A 87 -11.43 10.93 18.73
C GLY A 87 -10.76 9.87 17.87
N PHE A 88 -11.43 8.75 17.58
CA PHE A 88 -10.92 7.77 16.63
C PHE A 88 -10.85 8.36 15.20
N VAL A 89 -11.92 9.00 14.74
CA VAL A 89 -11.98 9.60 13.40
C VAL A 89 -10.92 10.69 13.24
N ASP A 90 -10.76 11.56 14.23
CA ASP A 90 -9.73 12.61 14.22
C ASP A 90 -8.32 12.02 14.13
N ASN A 91 -8.02 10.97 14.91
CA ASN A 91 -6.72 10.29 14.86
C ASN A 91 -6.49 9.54 13.55
N ALA A 92 -7.53 8.94 12.97
CA ALA A 92 -7.43 8.23 11.70
C ALA A 92 -7.16 9.18 10.52
N LEU A 93 -7.74 10.39 10.58
CA LEU A 93 -7.63 11.46 9.56
C LEU A 93 -6.46 12.43 9.79
N ALA A 94 -5.83 12.41 10.96
CA ALA A 94 -4.67 13.24 11.24
C ALA A 94 -3.53 12.99 10.24
N ASP A 95 -2.65 13.97 10.05
CA ASP A 95 -1.47 13.85 9.18
C ASP A 95 -0.51 12.74 9.63
N SER A 96 -0.52 12.39 10.91
CA SER A 96 0.20 11.23 11.47
C SER A 96 -0.68 9.98 11.65
N GLY A 97 -1.91 10.03 11.14
CA GLY A 97 -2.93 8.99 11.26
C GLY A 97 -2.66 7.78 10.38
N ALA A 98 -3.45 6.74 10.57
CA ALA A 98 -3.30 5.48 9.86
C ALA A 98 -3.45 5.63 8.33
N ILE A 99 -4.31 6.55 7.86
CA ILE A 99 -4.54 6.80 6.44
C ILE A 99 -3.33 7.51 5.81
N ALA A 100 -2.87 8.60 6.42
CA ALA A 100 -1.70 9.35 5.95
C ALA A 100 -0.43 8.49 5.96
N LYS A 101 -0.26 7.63 6.98
CA LYS A 101 0.85 6.67 7.03
C LYS A 101 0.81 5.68 5.86
N SER A 102 -0.37 5.16 5.52
CA SER A 102 -0.54 4.27 4.38
C SER A 102 -0.21 4.97 3.05
N GLU A 103 -0.66 6.22 2.88
CA GLU A 103 -0.33 7.05 1.72
C GLU A 103 1.20 7.23 1.59
N HIS A 104 1.87 7.54 2.70
CA HIS A 104 3.33 7.67 2.74
C HIS A 104 4.05 6.35 2.40
N GLU A 105 3.60 5.21 2.92
CA GLU A 105 4.17 3.88 2.60
C GLU A 105 4.01 3.52 1.11
N VAL A 106 2.87 3.87 0.51
CA VAL A 106 2.64 3.70 -0.93
C VAL A 106 3.58 4.60 -1.74
N GLN A 107 3.76 5.86 -1.33
CA GLN A 107 4.69 6.79 -1.99
C GLN A 107 6.14 6.30 -1.88
N GLU A 108 6.56 5.80 -0.73
CA GLU A 108 7.89 5.19 -0.53
C GLU A 108 8.08 3.95 -1.41
N THR A 109 7.04 3.11 -1.52
CA THR A 109 7.07 1.95 -2.43
C THR A 109 7.23 2.40 -3.89
N LEU A 110 6.51 3.45 -4.30
CA LEU A 110 6.61 4.02 -5.64
C LEU A 110 8.01 4.59 -5.91
N ASN A 111 8.57 5.35 -4.96
CA ASN A 111 9.93 5.88 -5.01
C ASN A 111 10.97 4.75 -5.14
N GLY A 112 10.80 3.69 -4.35
CA GLY A 112 11.65 2.49 -4.40
C GLY A 112 11.57 1.77 -5.75
N ILE A 113 10.38 1.68 -6.36
CA ILE A 113 10.21 1.14 -7.71
C ILE A 113 10.96 1.99 -8.74
N SER A 114 10.87 3.32 -8.67
CA SER A 114 11.60 4.23 -9.56
C SER A 114 13.12 4.05 -9.44
N SER A 115 13.64 4.00 -8.21
CA SER A 115 15.08 3.81 -7.96
C SER A 115 15.62 2.46 -8.49
N ARG A 116 14.82 1.39 -8.37
CA ARG A 116 15.15 0.08 -8.96
C ARG A 116 15.18 0.15 -10.48
N TYR A 117 14.21 0.83 -11.10
CA TYR A 117 14.18 1.03 -12.55
C TYR A 117 15.43 1.74 -13.07
N ASP A 118 15.86 2.82 -12.41
CA ASP A 118 17.07 3.57 -12.78
C ASP A 118 18.33 2.72 -12.61
N THR A 119 18.39 1.92 -11.56
CA THR A 119 19.51 1.01 -11.29
C THR A 119 19.62 -0.07 -12.36
N GLU A 120 18.51 -0.70 -12.73
CA GLU A 120 18.50 -1.73 -13.78
C GLU A 120 18.80 -1.13 -15.16
N THR A 121 18.32 0.08 -15.44
CA THR A 121 18.65 0.80 -16.68
C THR A 121 20.15 1.08 -16.78
N ARG A 122 20.79 1.50 -15.69
CA ARG A 122 22.25 1.69 -15.63
C ARG A 122 23.00 0.37 -15.82
N ARG A 123 22.55 -0.71 -15.19
CA ARG A 123 23.13 -2.06 -15.36
C ARG A 123 23.05 -2.53 -16.81
N ALA A 124 21.88 -2.40 -17.43
CA ALA A 124 21.67 -2.77 -18.84
C ALA A 124 22.59 -1.97 -19.77
N SER A 125 22.73 -0.66 -19.53
CA SER A 125 23.61 0.21 -20.31
C SER A 125 25.08 -0.19 -20.19
N ALA A 126 25.56 -0.46 -18.97
CA ALA A 126 26.93 -0.92 -18.73
C ALA A 126 27.21 -2.29 -19.37
N LEU A 127 26.22 -3.19 -19.35
CA LEU A 127 26.31 -4.49 -20.00
C LEU A 127 26.41 -4.34 -21.53
N MET A 128 25.59 -3.46 -22.13
CA MET A 128 25.67 -3.17 -23.56
C MET A 128 27.04 -2.61 -23.95
N GLU A 129 27.60 -1.71 -23.15
CA GLU A 129 28.93 -1.15 -23.42
C GLU A 129 30.03 -2.22 -23.33
N THR A 130 29.95 -3.09 -22.32
CA THR A 130 30.85 -4.24 -22.18
C THR A 130 30.77 -5.14 -23.41
N TYR A 131 29.56 -5.46 -23.88
CA TYR A 131 29.38 -6.26 -25.10
C TYR A 131 29.92 -5.57 -26.35
N ARG A 132 29.76 -4.26 -26.49
CA ARG A 132 30.34 -3.49 -27.61
C ARG A 132 31.87 -3.57 -27.61
N ALA A 133 32.50 -3.40 -26.45
CA ALA A 133 33.94 -3.52 -26.33
C ALA A 133 34.44 -4.94 -26.65
N GLN A 134 33.74 -5.97 -26.16
CA GLN A 134 34.06 -7.37 -26.48
C GLN A 134 33.92 -7.66 -27.98
N TYR A 135 32.88 -7.13 -28.63
CA TYR A 135 32.71 -7.24 -30.09
C TYR A 135 33.86 -6.57 -30.85
N ALA A 136 34.25 -5.35 -30.46
CA ALA A 136 35.37 -4.66 -31.09
C ALA A 136 36.70 -5.42 -30.94
N GLN A 137 36.96 -6.01 -29.77
CA GLN A 137 38.12 -6.88 -29.54
C GLN A 137 38.07 -8.14 -30.42
N LEU A 138 36.90 -8.77 -30.52
CA LEU A 138 36.70 -9.93 -31.38
C LEU A 138 36.97 -9.58 -32.85
N ASP A 139 36.49 -8.44 -33.34
CA ASP A 139 36.75 -7.96 -34.70
C ASP A 139 38.24 -7.73 -34.95
N MET A 140 38.95 -7.12 -33.98
CA MET A 140 40.41 -6.95 -34.08
C MET A 140 41.15 -8.29 -34.13
N PHE A 141 40.75 -9.25 -33.29
CA PHE A 141 41.35 -10.58 -33.27
C PHE A 141 41.13 -11.33 -34.59
N LEU A 142 39.92 -11.27 -35.14
CA LEU A 142 39.60 -11.88 -36.44
C LEU A 142 40.44 -11.25 -37.57
N ASN A 143 40.57 -9.92 -37.58
CA ASN A 143 41.39 -9.22 -38.56
C ASN A 143 42.89 -9.58 -38.45
N GLN A 144 43.42 -9.69 -37.24
CA GLN A 144 44.80 -10.13 -36.99
C GLN A 144 45.02 -11.58 -37.43
N SER A 145 44.09 -12.48 -37.10
CA SER A 145 44.12 -13.90 -37.50
C SER A 145 44.11 -14.05 -39.02
N ASN A 146 43.25 -13.30 -39.72
CA ASN A 146 43.22 -13.27 -41.19
C ASN A 146 44.54 -12.76 -41.79
N SER A 147 45.11 -11.71 -41.21
CA SER A 147 46.39 -11.14 -41.66
C SER A 147 47.56 -12.12 -41.45
N ALA A 148 47.59 -12.81 -40.30
CA ALA A 148 48.59 -13.83 -39.99
C ALA A 148 48.50 -15.03 -40.94
N ASN A 149 47.29 -15.53 -41.21
CA ASN A 149 47.06 -16.62 -42.18
C ASN A 149 47.52 -16.24 -43.59
N ALA A 150 47.27 -14.99 -44.01
CA ALA A 150 47.72 -14.49 -45.31
C ALA A 150 49.26 -14.42 -45.40
N ALA A 151 49.93 -13.93 -44.36
CA ALA A 151 51.39 -13.87 -44.27
C ALA A 151 52.02 -15.27 -44.30
N PHE A 152 51.50 -16.21 -43.50
CA PHE A 152 51.95 -17.60 -43.51
C PHE A 152 51.79 -18.25 -44.90
N SER A 153 50.62 -18.07 -45.53
CA SER A 153 50.37 -18.57 -46.89
C SER A 153 51.31 -17.97 -47.94
N ALA A 154 51.72 -16.70 -47.78
CA ALA A 154 52.72 -16.07 -48.63
C ALA A 154 54.11 -16.69 -48.43
N GLN A 155 54.53 -16.91 -47.18
CA GLN A 155 55.81 -17.54 -46.85
C GLN A 155 55.89 -18.98 -47.40
N MET A 156 54.82 -19.76 -47.24
CA MET A 156 54.72 -21.11 -47.79
C MET A 156 54.84 -21.15 -49.32
N ARG A 157 54.41 -20.10 -50.05
CA ARG A 157 54.62 -20.01 -51.51
C ARG A 157 56.06 -19.74 -51.89
N LEU A 158 56.78 -18.93 -51.09
CA LEU A 158 58.18 -18.60 -51.35
C LEU A 158 59.11 -19.79 -51.10
N LEU A 159 58.80 -20.63 -50.11
CA LEU A 159 59.54 -21.86 -49.80
C LEU A 159 59.27 -23.04 -50.76
N ARG A 160 58.36 -22.86 -51.71
CA ARG A 160 57.91 -23.90 -52.66
C ARG A 160 58.39 -23.62 -54.09
N ARG A 161 59.36 -22.73 -54.26
CA ARG A 161 60.16 -22.50 -55.46
C ARG A 161 61.57 -23.00 -55.22
#